data_AF-A0A962M5J5-F1
#
_entry.id   AF-A0A962M5J5-F1
#
_cell.length_a   1.000
_cell.length_b   1.000
_cell.length_c   1.000
_cell.angle_alpha   90.00
_cell.angle_beta   90.00
_cell.angle_gamma   90.00
#
_symmetry.space_group_name_H-M   'P 1'
#
loop_
_entity.id
_entity.type
_entity.pdbx_description
1 polymer ?
#
loop_
_entity_poly.entity_id
_entity_poly.type
_entity_poly.pdbx_seq_one_letter_code
_entity_poly.pdbx_strand_id
1 'polypeptide(L)'
;MTENKLDSLADLSANTEMYALQEVQFNADITKTVHDFATGTERNRRWAMVINFSIVPSFDSIPPNQAPIVLPKSPSRLITADSIEDLKARALAEMDYSFEMAELSVKDPEAYKKKYMDSLYSQNKAHAPVSPEDDMN
;
A
#
# COMPACT_ATOMS: atom_id res chain seq x y z
N MET A 1 29.63 38.74 18.49
CA MET A 1 30.37 37.53 18.05
C MET A 1 29.37 36.40 17.98
N THR A 2 29.01 36.03 16.77
CA THR A 2 28.17 34.88 16.42
C THR A 2 29.05 33.65 16.45
N GLU A 3 29.04 32.90 17.55
CA GLU A 3 29.73 31.62 17.64
C GLU A 3 28.72 30.52 18.02
N ASN A 4 28.58 29.60 17.06
CA ASN A 4 28.27 28.18 17.17
C ASN A 4 26.97 27.73 17.87
N LYS A 5 25.86 27.82 17.14
CA LYS A 5 24.68 26.93 17.29
C LYS A 5 24.94 25.51 16.74
N LEU A 6 26.14 24.98 16.95
CA LEU A 6 26.62 23.71 16.40
C LEU A 6 27.25 22.81 17.48
N ASP A 7 27.06 23.13 18.75
CA ASP A 7 27.21 22.22 19.88
C ASP A 7 25.90 21.44 20.07
N SER A 8 25.80 20.14 19.83
CA SER A 8 26.35 19.38 18.74
C SER A 8 25.21 18.48 18.27
N LEU A 9 25.01 18.30 16.96
CA LEU A 9 24.04 17.30 16.47
C LEU A 9 24.33 15.90 17.04
N ALA A 10 25.58 15.66 17.46
CA ALA A 10 26.02 14.47 18.17
C ALA A 10 25.40 14.33 19.58
N ASP A 11 25.25 15.42 20.34
CA ASP A 11 24.62 15.38 21.68
C ASP A 11 23.09 15.15 21.60
N LEU A 12 22.45 15.63 20.54
CA LEU A 12 21.05 15.33 20.25
C LEU A 12 20.87 13.86 19.83
N SER A 13 21.80 13.33 19.02
CA SER A 13 21.82 11.92 18.62
C SER A 13 22.05 10.97 19.79
N ALA A 14 22.88 11.34 20.78
CA ALA A 14 23.22 10.49 21.92
C ALA A 14 22.04 10.23 22.87
N ASN A 15 21.03 11.11 22.87
CA ASN A 15 19.82 11.00 23.68
C ASN A 15 18.58 10.57 22.87
N THR A 16 18.76 10.25 21.58
CA THR A 16 17.67 9.79 20.73
C THR A 16 17.67 8.28 20.71
N GLU A 17 16.77 7.67 21.47
CA GLU A 17 16.54 6.23 21.41
C GLU A 17 15.89 5.87 20.07
N MET A 18 16.65 5.21 19.20
CA MET A 18 16.13 4.65 17.95
C MET A 18 15.39 3.35 18.26
N TYR A 19 14.09 3.46 18.52
CA TYR A 19 13.21 2.30 18.59
C TYR A 19 12.86 1.85 17.17
N ALA A 20 13.00 0.55 16.89
CA ALA A 20 12.33 -0.05 15.75
C ALA A 20 10.81 0.09 15.99
N LEU A 21 10.20 1.09 15.36
CA LEU A 21 8.76 1.28 15.42
C LEU A 21 8.09 0.06 14.79
N GLN A 22 7.38 -0.72 15.61
CA GLN A 22 6.51 -1.76 15.10
C GLN A 22 5.34 -1.09 14.38
N GLU A 23 5.23 -1.33 13.08
CA GLU A 23 4.15 -0.76 12.29
C GLU A 23 2.83 -1.46 12.62
N VAL A 24 1.90 -0.74 13.24
CA VAL A 24 0.51 -1.19 13.36
C VAL A 24 -0.23 -0.78 12.10
N GLN A 25 -0.65 -1.75 11.32
CA GLN A 25 -1.47 -1.52 10.13
C GLN A 25 -2.93 -1.43 10.56
N PHE A 26 -3.47 -0.21 10.53
CA PHE A 26 -4.88 0.06 10.79
C PHE A 26 -5.60 0.29 9.46
N ASN A 27 -6.65 -0.50 9.22
CA ASN A 27 -7.59 -0.22 8.15
C ASN A 27 -8.83 0.47 8.76
N ALA A 28 -9.05 1.73 8.41
CA ALA A 28 -10.21 2.49 8.87
C ALA A 28 -11.48 2.11 8.10
N ASP A 29 -11.36 1.45 6.95
CA ASP A 29 -12.47 1.10 6.09
C ASP A 29 -13.23 -0.13 6.61
N ILE A 30 -14.56 -0.11 6.43
CA ILE A 30 -15.41 -1.28 6.68
C ILE A 30 -15.04 -2.36 5.67
N THR A 31 -14.69 -3.55 6.17
CA THR A 31 -14.41 -4.70 5.32
C THR A 31 -15.65 -5.12 4.56
N LYS A 32 -15.53 -5.26 3.23
CA LYS A 32 -16.64 -5.76 2.40
C LYS A 32 -17.06 -7.15 2.87
N THR A 33 -18.33 -7.28 3.23
CA THR A 33 -18.97 -8.51 3.65
C THR A 33 -19.48 -9.32 2.45
N VAL A 34 -19.81 -10.57 2.68
CA VAL A 34 -20.50 -11.45 1.73
C VAL A 34 -21.72 -12.08 2.41
N HIS A 35 -22.72 -12.45 1.62
CA HIS A 35 -23.90 -13.14 2.15
C HIS A 35 -23.53 -14.55 2.63
N ASP A 36 -23.95 -14.86 3.85
CA ASP A 36 -23.87 -16.19 4.42
C ASP A 36 -25.17 -16.96 4.11
N PHE A 37 -25.09 -17.89 3.17
CA PHE A 37 -26.25 -18.69 2.78
C PHE A 37 -26.73 -19.66 3.87
N ALA A 38 -25.93 -19.93 4.91
CA ALA A 38 -26.33 -20.82 5.99
C ALA A 38 -27.19 -20.10 7.05
N THR A 39 -26.88 -18.83 7.34
CA THR A 39 -27.56 -18.04 8.37
C THR A 39 -28.47 -16.95 7.81
N GLY A 40 -28.37 -16.65 6.52
CA GLY A 40 -29.06 -15.53 5.87
C GLY A 40 -28.51 -14.16 6.27
N THR A 41 -27.37 -14.10 6.97
CA THR A 41 -26.74 -12.86 7.45
C THR A 41 -25.57 -12.46 6.57
N GLU A 42 -24.95 -11.31 6.86
CA GLU A 42 -23.66 -10.96 6.28
C GLU A 42 -22.51 -11.51 7.12
N ARG A 43 -21.40 -11.86 6.48
CA ARG A 43 -20.17 -12.28 7.14
C ARG A 43 -18.92 -11.75 6.44
N ASN A 44 -17.81 -11.75 7.17
CA ASN A 44 -16.50 -11.63 6.56
C ASN A 44 -16.16 -12.89 5.75
N ARG A 45 -15.29 -12.72 4.75
CA ARG A 45 -14.71 -13.85 4.05
C ARG A 45 -13.82 -14.67 4.98
N ARG A 46 -13.74 -15.97 4.72
CA ARG A 46 -13.08 -16.93 5.62
C ARG A 46 -11.57 -16.68 5.78
N TRP A 47 -10.91 -16.17 4.75
CA TRP A 47 -9.47 -15.95 4.72
C TRP A 47 -9.14 -14.50 4.39
N ALA A 48 -8.04 -14.01 4.97
CA ALA A 48 -7.49 -12.69 4.72
C ALA A 48 -5.97 -12.76 4.62
N MET A 49 -5.38 -11.93 3.77
CA MET A 49 -3.94 -11.76 3.65
C MET A 49 -3.62 -10.28 3.42
N VAL A 50 -2.58 -9.80 4.07
CA VAL A 50 -2.01 -8.50 3.78
C VAL A 50 -0.74 -8.69 2.98
N ILE A 51 -0.68 -8.09 1.79
CA ILE A 51 0.52 -8.05 0.97
C ILE A 51 1.13 -6.66 1.11
N ASN A 52 2.41 -6.64 1.44
CA ASN A 52 3.24 -5.46 1.30
C ASN A 52 4.39 -5.80 0.37
N PHE A 53 4.43 -5.15 -0.80
CA PHE A 53 5.36 -5.51 -1.87
C PHE A 53 5.85 -4.26 -2.59
N SER A 54 7.11 -4.30 -3.01
CA SER A 54 7.85 -3.18 -3.60
C SER A 54 8.63 -3.65 -4.81
N ILE A 55 8.57 -2.90 -5.91
CA ILE A 55 9.39 -3.12 -7.10
C ILE A 55 10.22 -1.86 -7.33
N VAL A 56 11.52 -2.07 -7.57
CA VAL A 56 12.45 -1.00 -7.97
C VAL A 56 12.71 -1.13 -9.47
N PRO A 57 12.02 -0.34 -10.32
CA PRO A 57 12.30 -0.36 -11.75
C PRO A 57 13.72 0.14 -12.04
N SER A 58 14.34 -0.38 -13.10
CA SER A 58 15.68 0.03 -13.56
C SER A 58 16.77 -0.07 -12.49
N PHE A 59 16.78 -1.15 -11.70
CA PHE A 59 17.76 -1.37 -10.63
C PHE A 59 19.21 -1.37 -11.13
N ASP A 60 19.42 -1.76 -12.39
CA ASP A 60 20.71 -1.72 -13.08
C ASP A 60 21.29 -0.30 -13.25
N SER A 61 20.45 0.73 -13.19
CA SER A 61 20.90 2.13 -13.21
C SER A 61 21.50 2.59 -11.87
N ILE A 62 21.30 1.83 -10.80
CA ILE A 62 21.86 2.13 -9.48
C ILE A 62 23.32 1.66 -9.44
N PRO A 63 24.29 2.55 -9.14
CA PRO A 63 25.70 2.18 -9.07
C PRO A 63 25.96 1.02 -8.09
N PRO A 64 26.83 0.06 -8.45
CA PRO A 64 27.25 -0.97 -7.51
C PRO A 64 27.99 -0.33 -6.31
N ASN A 65 27.80 -0.90 -5.13
CA ASN A 65 28.41 -0.46 -3.86
C ASN A 65 27.94 0.92 -3.33
N GLN A 66 26.76 1.39 -3.75
CA GLN A 66 26.10 2.53 -3.11
C GLN A 66 25.57 2.18 -1.71
N ALA A 67 25.42 3.21 -0.86
CA ALA A 67 24.73 3.16 0.43
C ALA A 67 23.33 2.50 0.34
N PRO A 68 22.74 2.06 1.48
CA PRO A 68 21.48 1.32 1.48
C PRO A 68 20.38 2.02 0.68
N ILE A 69 19.71 1.26 -0.19
CA ILE A 69 18.55 1.76 -0.93
C ILE A 69 17.38 1.84 0.05
N VAL A 70 17.07 3.07 0.48
CA VAL A 70 15.90 3.33 1.32
C VAL A 70 14.70 3.49 0.39
N LEU A 71 13.84 2.49 0.39
CA LEU A 71 12.59 2.53 -0.36
C LEU A 71 11.52 3.27 0.45
N PRO A 72 10.67 4.09 -0.19
CA PRO A 72 9.51 4.64 0.47
C PRO A 72 8.60 3.51 0.97
N LYS A 73 7.82 3.80 2.01
CA LYS A 73 6.88 2.86 2.60
C LYS A 73 5.97 2.29 1.52
N SER A 74 5.99 0.98 1.39
CA SER A 74 5.23 0.28 0.36
C SER A 74 3.75 0.20 0.77
N PRO A 75 2.82 0.46 -0.16
CA PRO A 75 1.39 0.43 0.14
C PRO A 75 1.00 -1.00 0.48
N SER A 76 0.36 -1.19 1.63
CA SER A 76 -0.18 -2.49 2.02
C SER A 76 -1.57 -2.69 1.41
N ARG A 77 -1.85 -3.88 0.90
CA ARG A 77 -3.14 -4.27 0.35
C ARG A 77 -3.71 -5.46 1.12
N LEU A 78 -4.94 -5.30 1.62
CA LEU A 78 -5.70 -6.39 2.24
C LEU A 78 -6.51 -7.12 1.17
N ILE A 79 -6.27 -8.43 1.05
CA ILE A 79 -6.99 -9.33 0.14
C ILE A 79 -7.79 -10.31 1.00
N THR A 80 -9.06 -10.52 0.66
CA THR A 80 -9.93 -11.47 1.36
C THR A 80 -10.58 -12.44 0.38
N ALA A 81 -10.78 -13.69 0.79
CA ALA A 81 -11.34 -14.76 -0.04
C ALA A 81 -12.01 -15.85 0.80
N ASP A 82 -12.91 -16.63 0.19
CA ASP A 82 -13.60 -17.74 0.87
C ASP A 82 -12.87 -19.09 0.76
N SER A 83 -11.90 -19.21 -0.15
CA SER A 83 -11.02 -20.35 -0.30
C SER A 83 -9.55 -19.92 -0.42
N ILE A 84 -8.63 -20.82 -0.10
CA ILE A 84 -7.19 -20.56 -0.22
C ILE A 84 -6.78 -20.40 -1.69
N GLU A 85 -7.44 -21.15 -2.58
CA GLU A 85 -7.21 -21.11 -4.02
C GLU A 85 -7.59 -19.74 -4.59
N ASP A 86 -8.76 -19.19 -4.19
CA ASP A 86 -9.19 -17.84 -4.58
C ASP A 86 -8.27 -16.78 -3.95
N LEU A 87 -7.88 -16.94 -2.68
CA LEU A 87 -6.92 -16.02 -2.04
C LEU A 87 -5.61 -15.95 -2.82
N LYS A 88 -5.08 -17.10 -3.21
CA LYS A 88 -3.84 -17.22 -4.00
C LYS A 88 -4.01 -16.60 -5.39
N ALA A 89 -5.11 -16.86 -6.08
CA ALA A 89 -5.38 -16.29 -7.39
C ALA A 89 -5.42 -14.75 -7.34
N ARG A 90 -6.09 -14.18 -6.35
CA ARG A 90 -6.16 -12.72 -6.14
C ARG A 90 -4.79 -12.14 -5.78
N ALA A 91 -4.02 -12.82 -4.94
CA ALA A 91 -2.66 -12.41 -4.60
C ALA A 91 -1.77 -12.31 -5.83
N LEU A 92 -1.80 -13.34 -6.68
CA LEU A 92 -1.03 -13.37 -7.92
C LEU A 92 -1.46 -12.27 -8.88
N ALA A 93 -2.77 -12.04 -9.03
CA ALA A 93 -3.28 -10.95 -9.86
C ALA A 93 -2.77 -9.57 -9.40
N GLU A 94 -2.69 -9.31 -8.08
CA GLU A 94 -2.13 -8.06 -7.57
C GLU A 94 -0.62 -7.94 -7.79
N MET A 95 0.12 -9.05 -7.72
CA MET A 95 1.54 -9.08 -8.06
C MET A 95 1.76 -8.83 -9.55
N ASP A 96 0.99 -9.49 -10.41
CA ASP A 96 1.05 -9.33 -11.87
C ASP A 96 0.73 -7.89 -12.28
N TYR A 97 -0.29 -7.28 -11.68
CA TYR A 97 -0.59 -5.85 -11.87
C TYR A 97 0.58 -4.96 -11.44
N SER A 98 1.22 -5.27 -10.32
CA SER A 98 2.39 -4.51 -9.84
C SER A 98 3.57 -4.61 -10.82
N PHE A 99 3.81 -5.79 -11.39
CA PHE A 99 4.83 -5.97 -12.43
C PHE A 99 4.50 -5.20 -13.70
N GLU A 100 3.24 -5.22 -14.16
CA GLU A 100 2.78 -4.45 -15.31
C GLU A 100 2.99 -2.94 -15.10
N MET A 101 2.63 -2.43 -13.91
CA MET A 101 2.82 -1.01 -13.56
C MET A 101 4.29 -0.63 -13.49
N ALA A 102 5.15 -1.50 -12.95
CA ALA A 102 6.59 -1.27 -12.91
C ALA A 102 7.18 -1.22 -14.32
N GLU A 103 6.80 -2.14 -15.21
CA GLU A 103 7.25 -2.15 -16.60
C GLU A 103 6.75 -0.90 -17.35
N LEU A 104 5.48 -0.52 -17.15
CA LEU A 104 4.90 0.70 -17.73
C LEU A 104 5.64 1.95 -17.28
N SER A 105 6.05 2.03 -16.01
CA SER A 105 6.79 3.19 -15.47
C SER A 105 8.11 3.47 -16.20
N VAL A 106 8.72 2.43 -16.79
CA VAL A 106 9.96 2.55 -17.58
C VAL A 106 9.65 2.81 -19.05
N LYS A 107 8.67 2.10 -19.63
CA LYS A 107 8.34 2.18 -21.06
C LYS A 107 7.61 3.47 -21.45
N ASP A 108 6.64 3.89 -20.63
CA ASP A 108 5.81 5.07 -20.86
C ASP A 108 5.45 5.74 -19.51
N PRO A 109 6.31 6.65 -19.02
CA PRO A 109 6.11 7.32 -17.73
C PRO A 109 4.83 8.15 -17.64
N GLU A 110 4.33 8.70 -18.75
CA GLU A 110 3.13 9.53 -18.74
C GLU A 110 1.86 8.68 -18.65
N ALA A 111 1.82 7.55 -19.37
CA ALA A 111 0.77 6.56 -19.22
C ALA A 111 0.74 5.97 -17.80
N TYR A 112 1.91 5.70 -17.22
CA TYR A 112 2.02 5.25 -15.82
C TYR A 112 1.40 6.28 -14.85
N LYS A 113 1.78 7.56 -14.95
CA LYS A 113 1.24 8.62 -14.08
C LYS A 113 -0.28 8.69 -14.18
N LYS A 114 -0.82 8.66 -15.41
CA LYS A 114 -2.26 8.68 -15.64
C LYS A 114 -2.96 7.49 -14.98
N LYS A 115 -2.50 6.27 -15.24
CA LYS A 115 -3.07 5.02 -14.70
C LYS A 115 -2.98 4.98 -13.17
N TYR A 116 -1.87 5.46 -12.61
CA TYR A 116 -1.70 5.59 -11.16
C TYR A 116 -2.71 6.56 -10.54
N MET A 117 -2.85 7.77 -11.11
CA MET A 117 -3.82 8.76 -10.64
C MET A 117 -5.26 8.25 -10.75
N ASP A 118 -5.62 7.64 -11.87
CA ASP A 118 -6.95 7.04 -12.06
C ASP A 118 -7.24 5.96 -11.00
N SER A 119 -6.24 5.13 -10.65
CA SER A 119 -6.36 4.13 -9.59
C SER A 119 -6.64 4.77 -8.22
N LEU A 120 -5.95 5.87 -7.88
CA LEU A 120 -6.18 6.61 -6.63
C LEU A 120 -7.58 7.23 -6.59
N TYR A 121 -8.04 7.82 -7.70
CA TYR A 121 -9.39 8.39 -7.79
C TYR A 121 -10.48 7.33 -7.71
N SER A 122 -10.28 6.16 -8.31
CA SER A 122 -11.23 5.05 -8.26
C SER A 122 -11.35 4.44 -6.86
N GLN A 123 -10.23 4.33 -6.13
CA GLN A 123 -10.22 3.95 -4.73
C GLN A 123 -11.02 4.99 -3.94
N ASN A 124 -10.68 6.28 -4.04
CA ASN A 124 -11.38 7.34 -3.31
C ASN A 124 -12.88 7.43 -3.60
N LYS A 125 -13.33 7.15 -4.84
CA LYS A 125 -14.76 7.08 -5.17
C LYS A 125 -15.46 5.86 -4.56
N ALA A 126 -14.79 4.71 -4.48
CA ALA A 126 -15.31 3.55 -3.77
C ALA A 126 -15.38 3.77 -2.24
N HIS A 127 -14.68 4.79 -1.73
CA HIS A 127 -14.70 5.24 -0.33
C HIS A 127 -15.60 6.46 -0.09
N ALA A 128 -16.32 6.96 -1.09
CA ALA A 128 -17.31 8.02 -0.87
C ALA A 128 -18.50 7.44 -0.09
N PRO A 129 -18.95 8.07 1.01
CA PRO A 129 -20.21 7.68 1.62
C PRO A 129 -21.30 7.81 0.55
N VAL A 130 -22.11 6.75 0.38
CA VAL A 130 -23.31 6.80 -0.45
C VAL A 130 -24.12 8.00 0.03
N SER A 131 -24.39 8.94 -0.86
CA SER A 131 -25.23 10.09 -0.52
C SER A 131 -26.60 9.55 -0.08
N PRO A 132 -27.20 10.03 1.02
CA PRO A 132 -28.56 9.67 1.41
C PRO A 132 -29.62 9.92 0.31
N GLU A 133 -29.26 10.66 -0.74
CA GLU A 133 -30.13 10.98 -1.88
C GLU A 133 -30.21 9.85 -2.93
N ASP A 134 -29.29 8.88 -2.91
CA ASP A 134 -29.25 7.79 -3.90
C ASP A 134 -30.16 6.59 -3.54
N ASP A 135 -30.73 6.57 -2.33
CA ASP A 135 -31.66 5.52 -1.83
C ASP A 135 -33.16 5.85 -2.06
N MET A 136 -33.49 6.95 -2.75
CA MET A 136 -34.87 7.39 -2.98
C MET A 136 -35.33 7.36 -4.45
N ASN A 137 -34.70 6.55 -5.31
CA ASN A 137 -35.20 6.27 -6.67
C ASN A 137 -35.41 4.79 -6.92
#